data_AF-A0A945ZNN4-F1
#
_entry.id   AF-A0A945ZNN4-F1
#
_cell.length_a   1.000
_cell.length_b   1.000
_cell.length_c   1.000
_cell.angle_alpha   90.00
_cell.angle_beta   90.00
_cell.angle_gamma   90.00
#
_symmetry.space_group_name_H-M   'P 1'
#
loop_
_entity.id
_entity.type
_entity.pdbx_description
1 polymer ?
#
loop_
_entity_poly.entity_id
_entity_poly.type
_entity_poly.pdbx_seq_one_letter_code
_entity_poly.pdbx_strand_id
1 'polypeptide(L)'
;MRIVVGLSGGVDSSVAAWILKEAGHDVIGLFMRNWHDESVVIDNECPWIDDANDAMLVASHIGIPFQVLDLSEAYRERIVDYMFEEYEQGRTPNPDVLCNREIKFDLFLKAAVDLGAEAVATGHYCRKTTTIVDGVDTHQLKAGIDGNKDQSYFLCQLNQTQLENALFPIGEMTKPEVRELASRIELPTADKKDSQGLCFIGKVRLPEFLQQQLKVKAGDIVEIPANHSKCLARAQYTSNQSTSPINWNREDGTVVGEHQGAHFFTVGQRRGLNVGGKPEPLFVLAKDVVENVLYVGQGESHPGLLRNALRMHRDEVHWIREDLALDETNAAQKFEVRIRYRQPLQHATLALSGDYVSITFDNAQSGIAAGQFAAWYDGDECIGSGVICD
;
A
#
# COMPACT_ATOMS: atom_id res chain seq x y z
N MET A 1 30.75 3.07 5.73
CA MET A 1 29.63 2.20 6.10
C MET A 1 29.46 1.14 5.02
N ARG A 2 29.18 -0.10 5.41
CA ARG A 2 28.69 -1.14 4.51
C ARG A 2 27.18 -1.06 4.39
N ILE A 3 26.66 -1.01 3.16
CA ILE A 3 25.24 -0.82 2.88
C ILE A 3 24.78 -1.89 1.89
N VAL A 4 23.70 -2.58 2.23
CA VAL A 4 23.05 -3.53 1.32
C VAL A 4 21.86 -2.84 0.65
N VAL A 5 21.83 -2.86 -0.67
CA VAL A 5 20.80 -2.19 -1.47
C VAL A 5 19.90 -3.24 -2.10
N GLY A 6 18.59 -3.12 -1.87
CA GLY A 6 17.59 -3.96 -2.52
C GLY A 6 17.48 -3.58 -3.99
N LEU A 7 18.10 -4.36 -4.88
CA LEU A 7 18.04 -4.18 -6.33
C LEU A 7 16.88 -5.00 -6.88
N SER A 8 15.84 -4.33 -7.39
CA SER A 8 14.66 -5.00 -7.97
C SER A 8 14.76 -5.20 -9.49
N GLY A 9 15.89 -4.79 -10.10
CA GLY A 9 16.02 -4.69 -11.55
C GLY A 9 15.31 -3.48 -12.15
N GLY A 10 14.79 -2.56 -11.32
CA GLY A 10 14.20 -1.29 -11.74
C GLY A 10 15.16 -0.12 -11.63
N VAL A 11 14.91 0.95 -12.41
CA VAL A 11 15.77 2.15 -12.46
C VAL A 11 15.98 2.82 -11.09
N ASP A 12 14.96 2.78 -10.23
CA ASP A 12 14.96 3.49 -8.95
C ASP A 12 15.97 2.89 -7.97
N SER A 13 15.99 1.57 -7.85
CA SER A 13 16.99 0.86 -7.05
C SER A 13 18.39 0.97 -7.64
N SER A 14 18.51 1.00 -8.98
CA SER A 14 19.79 1.13 -9.67
C SER A 14 20.46 2.47 -9.38
N VAL A 15 19.68 3.56 -9.47
CA VAL A 15 20.16 4.91 -9.15
C VAL A 15 20.46 5.04 -7.66
N ALA A 16 19.61 4.47 -6.78
CA ALA A 16 19.88 4.46 -5.34
C ALA A 16 21.22 3.80 -5.01
N ALA A 17 21.53 2.65 -5.62
CA ALA A 17 22.81 1.96 -5.44
C ALA A 17 23.99 2.80 -5.96
N TRP A 18 23.84 3.43 -7.13
CA TRP A 18 24.88 4.29 -7.70
C TRP A 18 25.20 5.50 -6.80
N ILE A 19 24.17 6.20 -6.29
CA ILE A 19 24.35 7.35 -5.39
C ILE A 19 25.17 6.96 -4.16
N LEU A 20 24.86 5.81 -3.55
CA LEU A 20 25.59 5.32 -2.38
C LEU A 20 27.03 4.92 -2.71
N LYS A 21 27.25 4.33 -3.89
CA LYS A 21 28.58 3.96 -4.36
C LYS A 21 29.45 5.18 -4.60
N GLU A 22 28.92 6.20 -5.28
CA GLU A 22 29.61 7.47 -5.53
C GLU A 22 29.91 8.24 -4.25
N ALA A 23 29.04 8.15 -3.24
CA ALA A 23 29.29 8.69 -1.90
C ALA A 23 30.43 7.97 -1.14
N GLY A 24 31.04 6.93 -1.73
CA GLY A 24 32.18 6.22 -1.17
C GLY A 24 31.83 5.11 -0.17
N HIS A 25 30.57 4.65 -0.14
CA HIS A 25 30.16 3.54 0.71
C HIS A 25 30.58 2.17 0.14
N ASP A 26 30.70 1.19 1.04
CA ASP A 26 30.89 -0.21 0.66
C ASP A 26 29.51 -0.82 0.36
N VAL A 27 29.12 -0.81 -0.92
CA VAL A 27 27.77 -1.15 -1.37
C VAL A 27 27.72 -2.59 -1.87
N ILE A 28 26.72 -3.35 -1.42
CA ILE A 28 26.38 -4.70 -1.90
C ILE A 28 24.96 -4.68 -2.45
N GLY A 29 24.77 -5.15 -3.68
CA GLY A 29 23.44 -5.31 -4.28
C GLY A 29 22.84 -6.66 -3.91
N LEU A 30 21.57 -6.68 -3.51
CA LEU A 30 20.85 -7.92 -3.22
C LEU A 30 19.48 -7.90 -3.92
N PHE A 31 19.20 -8.95 -4.68
CA PHE A 31 17.90 -9.18 -5.33
C PHE A 31 17.07 -10.18 -4.52
N MET A 32 15.84 -9.80 -4.18
CA MET A 32 14.91 -10.65 -3.43
C MET A 32 14.02 -11.44 -4.39
N ARG A 33 14.14 -12.77 -4.38
CA ARG A 33 13.20 -13.67 -5.04
C ARG A 33 12.09 -14.01 -4.07
N ASN A 34 10.97 -13.29 -4.19
CA ASN A 34 9.84 -13.39 -3.25
C ASN A 34 8.68 -14.27 -3.75
N TRP A 35 8.60 -14.56 -5.04
CA TRP A 35 7.55 -15.39 -5.58
C TRP A 35 8.04 -16.15 -6.80
N HIS A 36 7.73 -17.45 -6.85
CA HIS A 36 7.82 -18.23 -8.06
C HIS A 36 6.58 -19.14 -8.10
N ASP A 37 5.75 -18.96 -9.12
CA ASP A 37 4.62 -19.85 -9.34
C ASP A 37 5.14 -21.10 -10.06
N GLU A 38 5.15 -22.25 -9.39
CA GLU A 38 5.52 -23.52 -10.01
C GLU A 38 4.38 -24.10 -10.88
N SER A 39 3.16 -23.55 -10.77
CA SER A 39 1.94 -24.13 -11.34
C SER A 39 1.44 -23.45 -12.62
N VAL A 40 1.92 -22.24 -12.93
CA VAL A 40 1.50 -21.46 -14.12
C VAL A 40 2.69 -21.23 -15.06
N VAL A 41 3.20 -22.31 -15.64
CA VAL A 41 4.13 -22.25 -16.79
C VAL A 41 3.36 -22.65 -18.04
N ILE A 42 2.42 -21.81 -18.46
CA ILE A 42 1.83 -21.92 -19.82
C ILE A 42 2.75 -21.23 -20.84
N ASP A 43 3.60 -20.29 -20.40
CA ASP A 43 4.70 -19.71 -21.17
C ASP A 43 6.01 -19.81 -20.35
N ASN A 44 7.07 -20.26 -21.00
CA ASN A 44 8.41 -20.58 -20.45
C ASN A 44 9.21 -19.37 -19.89
N GLU A 45 8.57 -18.26 -19.52
CA GLU A 45 9.23 -17.05 -19.05
C GLU A 45 8.92 -16.80 -17.57
N CYS A 46 9.87 -17.11 -16.69
CA CYS A 46 9.82 -16.74 -15.27
C CYS A 46 10.16 -15.24 -15.15
N PRO A 47 9.20 -14.34 -14.86
CA PRO A 47 9.43 -12.89 -14.95
C PRO A 47 10.52 -12.37 -14.01
N TRP A 48 10.75 -13.07 -12.89
CA TRP A 48 11.79 -12.71 -11.92
C TRP A 48 13.21 -12.92 -12.45
N ILE A 49 13.41 -13.79 -13.45
CA ILE A 49 14.73 -14.05 -14.04
C ILE A 49 15.22 -12.80 -14.78
N ASP A 50 14.35 -12.16 -15.55
CA ASP A 50 14.70 -10.94 -16.28
C ASP A 50 15.01 -9.79 -15.32
N ASP A 51 14.21 -9.63 -14.27
CA ASP A 51 14.45 -8.61 -13.23
C ASP A 51 15.75 -8.87 -12.46
N ALA A 52 16.07 -10.13 -12.16
CA ALA A 52 17.33 -10.52 -11.51
C ALA A 52 18.54 -10.30 -12.43
N ASN A 53 18.41 -10.60 -13.73
CA ASN A 53 19.44 -10.34 -14.73
C ASN A 53 19.71 -8.84 -14.86
N ASP A 54 18.66 -8.01 -14.93
CA ASP A 54 18.81 -6.55 -14.96
C ASP A 54 19.50 -6.02 -13.71
N ALA A 55 19.15 -6.53 -12.52
CA ALA A 55 19.81 -6.18 -11.27
C ALA A 55 21.30 -6.57 -11.27
N MET A 56 21.63 -7.74 -11.80
CA MET A 56 23.02 -8.21 -11.95
C MET A 56 23.81 -7.34 -12.94
N LEU A 57 23.22 -6.99 -14.08
CA LEU A 57 23.85 -6.11 -15.08
C LEU A 57 24.14 -4.73 -14.48
N VAL A 58 23.19 -4.17 -13.73
CA VAL A 58 23.39 -2.91 -12.99
C VAL A 58 24.53 -3.02 -11.99
N ALA A 59 24.54 -4.07 -11.17
CA ALA A 59 25.58 -4.27 -10.17
C ALA A 59 26.98 -4.41 -10.81
N SER A 60 27.07 -5.15 -11.92
CA SER A 60 28.30 -5.27 -12.71
C SER A 60 28.73 -3.94 -13.31
N HIS A 61 27.78 -3.14 -13.84
CA HIS A 61 28.05 -1.84 -14.46
C HIS A 61 28.64 -0.84 -13.46
N ILE A 62 28.11 -0.80 -12.22
CA ILE A 62 28.57 0.13 -11.18
C ILE A 62 29.65 -0.48 -10.26
N GLY A 63 30.10 -1.70 -10.54
CA GLY A 63 31.21 -2.35 -9.84
C GLY A 63 30.93 -2.67 -8.36
N ILE A 64 29.75 -3.24 -8.06
CA ILE A 64 29.38 -3.70 -6.71
C ILE A 64 29.12 -5.22 -6.69
N PRO A 65 29.39 -5.91 -5.56
CA PRO A 65 28.98 -7.30 -5.39
C PRO A 65 27.47 -7.47 -5.50
N PHE A 66 27.03 -8.62 -6.02
CA PHE A 66 25.63 -8.93 -6.22
C PHE A 66 25.29 -10.32 -5.67
N GLN A 67 24.15 -10.44 -4.99
CA GLN A 67 23.63 -11.71 -4.50
C GLN A 67 22.12 -11.81 -4.73
N VAL A 68 21.62 -13.03 -4.84
CA VAL A 68 20.19 -13.34 -4.87
C VAL A 68 19.81 -14.01 -3.57
N LEU A 69 18.75 -13.53 -2.93
CA LEU A 69 18.18 -14.09 -1.72
C LEU A 69 16.79 -14.62 -2.02
N ASP A 70 16.54 -15.87 -1.70
CA ASP A 70 15.21 -16.47 -1.80
C ASP A 70 14.43 -16.24 -0.50
N LEU A 71 13.30 -15.55 -0.61
CA LEU A 71 12.37 -15.28 0.48
C LEU A 71 10.96 -15.75 0.14
N SER A 72 10.82 -16.63 -0.86
CA SER A 72 9.53 -17.08 -1.39
C SER A 72 8.64 -17.76 -0.35
N GLU A 73 9.20 -18.63 0.48
CA GLU A 73 8.46 -19.31 1.56
C GLU A 73 7.88 -18.30 2.55
N ALA A 74 8.70 -17.38 3.05
CA ALA A 74 8.26 -16.38 4.01
C ALA A 74 7.30 -15.34 3.39
N TYR A 75 7.51 -14.97 2.12
CA TYR A 75 6.59 -14.08 1.41
C TYR A 75 5.22 -14.74 1.24
N ARG A 76 5.17 -16.03 0.92
CA ARG A 76 3.92 -16.78 0.83
C ARG A 76 3.17 -16.74 2.16
N GLU A 77 3.81 -17.17 3.24
CA GLU A 77 3.20 -17.27 4.56
C GLU A 77 2.74 -15.89 5.09
N ARG A 78 3.58 -14.86 4.97
CA ARG A 78 3.32 -13.55 5.60
C ARG A 78 2.48 -12.62 4.76
N ILE A 79 2.48 -12.77 3.44
CA ILE A 79 1.82 -11.82 2.52
C ILE A 79 0.70 -12.47 1.74
N VAL A 80 0.98 -13.60 1.09
CA VAL A 80 0.02 -14.23 0.16
C VAL A 80 -1.11 -14.89 0.92
N ASP A 81 -0.82 -15.70 1.92
CA ASP A 81 -1.82 -16.42 2.70
C ASP A 81 -2.72 -15.41 3.45
N TYR A 82 -2.13 -14.39 4.10
CA TYR A 82 -2.87 -13.25 4.68
C TYR A 82 -3.78 -12.55 3.65
N MET A 83 -3.27 -12.30 2.44
CA MET A 83 -4.06 -11.65 1.40
C MET A 83 -5.29 -12.48 1.01
N PHE A 84 -5.13 -13.80 0.87
CA PHE A 84 -6.25 -14.70 0.59
C PHE A 84 -7.30 -14.70 1.70
N GLU A 85 -6.87 -14.79 2.96
CA GLU A 85 -7.76 -14.74 4.13
C GLU A 85 -8.59 -13.45 4.17
N GLU A 86 -7.96 -12.29 3.95
CA GLU A 86 -8.63 -11.00 3.95
C GLU A 86 -9.64 -10.87 2.80
N TYR A 87 -9.30 -11.35 1.61
CA TYR A 87 -10.22 -11.34 0.48
C TYR A 87 -11.40 -12.30 0.69
N GLU A 88 -11.17 -13.47 1.27
CA GLU A 88 -12.23 -14.42 1.64
C GLU A 88 -13.24 -13.79 2.62
N GLN A 89 -12.75 -12.99 3.57
CA GLN A 89 -13.57 -12.22 4.52
C GLN A 89 -14.24 -10.98 3.91
N GLY A 90 -14.00 -10.68 2.63
CA GLY A 90 -14.54 -9.49 1.97
C GLY A 90 -13.85 -8.20 2.39
N ARG A 91 -12.62 -8.25 2.91
CA ARG A 91 -11.77 -7.07 3.08
C ARG A 91 -10.97 -6.83 1.80
N THR A 92 -10.21 -5.75 1.75
CA THR A 92 -9.26 -5.44 0.67
C THR A 92 -7.92 -5.08 1.29
N PRO A 93 -7.02 -6.05 1.48
CA PRO A 93 -5.72 -5.80 2.10
C PRO A 93 -4.81 -4.95 1.21
N ASN A 94 -3.76 -4.39 1.80
CA ASN A 94 -2.65 -3.77 1.05
C ASN A 94 -1.36 -4.59 1.22
N PRO A 95 -1.07 -5.54 0.31
CA PRO A 95 0.08 -6.43 0.45
C PRO A 95 1.42 -5.70 0.30
N ASP A 96 1.46 -4.53 -0.34
CA ASP A 96 2.70 -3.77 -0.52
C ASP A 96 3.17 -3.13 0.80
N VAL A 97 2.23 -2.66 1.63
CA VAL A 97 2.53 -2.16 2.98
C VAL A 97 3.14 -3.28 3.83
N LEU A 98 2.50 -4.45 3.83
CA LEU A 98 2.98 -5.62 4.57
C LEU A 98 4.31 -6.13 4.04
N CYS A 99 4.50 -6.16 2.72
CA CYS A 99 5.78 -6.58 2.13
C CYS A 99 6.93 -5.67 2.56
N ASN A 100 6.70 -4.36 2.71
CA ASN A 100 7.75 -3.49 3.25
C ASN A 100 8.04 -3.84 4.72
N ARG A 101 7.02 -3.95 5.58
CA ARG A 101 7.21 -4.24 7.01
C ARG A 101 7.85 -5.62 7.25
N GLU A 102 7.31 -6.66 6.62
CA GLU A 102 7.60 -8.07 6.93
C GLU A 102 8.73 -8.68 6.10
N ILE A 103 9.03 -8.12 4.92
CA ILE A 103 10.01 -8.68 3.99
C ILE A 103 11.19 -7.73 3.81
N LYS A 104 10.95 -6.51 3.31
CA LYS A 104 12.05 -5.58 2.95
C LYS A 104 12.76 -4.97 4.15
N PHE A 105 12.07 -4.76 5.27
CA PHE A 105 12.64 -4.14 6.47
C PHE A 105 12.65 -5.09 7.68
N ASP A 106 12.33 -6.37 7.49
CA ASP A 106 12.55 -7.41 8.50
C ASP A 106 13.54 -8.45 7.96
N LEU A 107 13.09 -9.38 7.10
CA LEU A 107 13.94 -10.48 6.60
C LEU A 107 15.14 -9.99 5.79
N PHE A 108 14.95 -9.01 4.91
CA PHE A 108 16.02 -8.43 4.12
C PHE A 108 17.01 -7.64 4.99
N LEU A 109 16.51 -6.90 5.98
CA LEU A 109 17.36 -6.19 6.95
C LEU A 109 18.21 -7.19 7.74
N LYS A 110 17.61 -8.28 8.21
CA LYS A 110 18.33 -9.34 8.91
C LYS A 110 19.40 -9.98 8.04
N ALA A 111 19.07 -10.34 6.80
CA ALA A 111 20.04 -10.89 5.85
C ALA A 111 21.18 -9.90 5.54
N ALA A 112 20.88 -8.60 5.49
CA ALA A 112 21.90 -7.57 5.31
C ALA A 112 22.86 -7.48 6.51
N VAL A 113 22.32 -7.54 7.73
CA VAL A 113 23.13 -7.56 8.96
C VAL A 113 24.04 -8.79 9.00
N ASP A 114 23.55 -9.97 8.58
CA ASP A 114 24.36 -11.20 8.49
C ASP A 114 25.51 -11.07 7.46
N LEU A 115 25.37 -10.20 6.45
CA LEU A 115 26.43 -9.82 5.51
C LEU A 115 27.37 -8.71 6.04
N GLY A 116 27.17 -8.29 7.30
CA GLY A 116 27.93 -7.24 7.98
C GLY A 116 27.53 -5.83 7.56
N ALA A 117 26.32 -5.62 7.04
CA ALA A 117 25.83 -4.30 6.70
C ALA A 117 25.46 -3.50 7.95
N GLU A 118 25.75 -2.20 7.91
CA GLU A 118 25.36 -1.23 8.92
C GLU A 118 24.02 -0.56 8.58
N ALA A 119 23.57 -0.68 7.32
CA ALA A 119 22.30 -0.15 6.86
C ALA A 119 21.79 -0.90 5.62
N VAL A 120 20.49 -0.77 5.38
CA VAL A 120 19.82 -1.18 4.14
C VAL A 120 19.33 0.03 3.37
N ALA A 121 19.43 -0.02 2.04
CA ALA A 121 18.85 1.00 1.19
C ALA A 121 17.87 0.42 0.18
N THR A 122 16.91 1.24 -0.20
CA THR A 122 15.90 0.90 -1.22
C THR A 122 15.68 2.08 -2.17
N GLY A 123 15.16 1.78 -3.35
CA GLY A 123 14.73 2.79 -4.32
C GLY A 123 13.34 3.36 -4.01
N HIS A 124 12.98 3.56 -2.74
CA HIS A 124 11.70 4.19 -2.40
C HIS A 124 11.81 5.72 -2.44
N TYR A 125 10.77 6.37 -2.95
CA TYR A 125 10.58 7.82 -2.96
C TYR A 125 10.05 8.31 -1.61
N CYS A 126 10.89 8.25 -0.59
CA CYS A 126 10.63 8.79 0.74
C CYS A 126 11.94 9.27 1.35
N ARG A 127 11.87 10.01 2.44
CA ARG A 127 13.04 10.58 3.10
C ARG A 127 13.08 10.12 4.56
N LYS A 128 14.27 10.18 5.15
CA LYS A 128 14.47 9.92 6.57
C LYS A 128 15.26 11.08 7.17
N THR A 129 14.79 11.61 8.29
CA THR A 129 15.57 12.50 9.15
C THR A 129 15.66 11.90 10.54
N THR A 130 16.66 12.32 11.31
CA THR A 130 16.79 11.95 12.73
C THR A 130 16.75 13.24 13.53
N THR A 131 15.94 13.26 14.58
CA THR A 131 15.89 14.32 15.59
C THR A 131 16.14 13.71 16.97
N ILE A 132 16.35 14.54 17.98
CA ILE A 132 16.48 14.09 19.37
C ILE A 132 15.20 14.46 20.12
N VAL A 133 14.50 13.46 20.65
CA VAL A 133 13.33 13.63 21.54
C VAL A 133 13.70 13.02 22.88
N ASP A 134 13.58 13.80 23.96
CA ASP A 134 13.93 13.38 25.33
C ASP A 134 15.32 12.75 25.47
N GLY A 135 16.28 13.21 24.66
CA GLY A 135 17.66 12.71 24.66
C GLY A 135 17.88 11.40 23.90
N VAL A 136 16.87 10.91 23.18
CA VAL A 136 16.92 9.70 22.35
C VAL A 136 16.79 10.06 20.88
N ASP A 137 17.61 9.44 20.03
CA ASP A 137 17.48 9.57 18.58
C ASP A 137 16.13 9.02 18.14
N THR A 138 15.37 9.85 17.42
CA THR A 138 14.05 9.55 16.88
C THR A 138 14.08 9.75 15.38
N HIS A 139 13.79 8.68 14.64
CA HIS A 139 13.80 8.65 13.19
C HIS A 139 12.42 8.99 12.63
N GLN A 140 12.39 9.94 11.71
CA GLN A 140 11.18 10.47 11.09
C GLN A 140 11.10 9.94 9.66
N LEU A 141 10.00 9.28 9.32
CA LEU A 141 9.68 8.91 7.93
C LEU A 141 9.02 10.10 7.25
N LYS A 142 9.66 10.66 6.22
CA LYS A 142 9.16 11.83 5.51
C LYS A 142 8.73 11.49 4.09
N ALA A 143 7.73 12.20 3.58
CA ALA A 143 7.30 12.11 2.19
C ALA A 143 8.45 12.48 1.24
N GLY A 144 8.53 11.79 0.10
CA GLY A 144 9.49 12.15 -0.96
C GLY A 144 9.18 13.53 -1.55
N ILE A 145 10.19 14.21 -2.09
CA ILE A 145 9.96 15.55 -2.69
C ILE A 145 9.07 15.51 -3.94
N ASP A 146 9.03 14.36 -4.63
CA ASP A 146 8.12 14.12 -5.73
C ASP A 146 6.75 13.68 -5.21
N GLY A 147 5.83 14.63 -5.05
CA GLY A 147 4.49 14.36 -4.55
C GLY A 147 3.69 13.34 -5.38
N ASN A 148 4.02 13.11 -6.65
CA ASN A 148 3.35 12.10 -7.49
C ASN A 148 3.90 10.69 -7.28
N LYS A 149 5.09 10.59 -6.69
CA LYS A 149 5.82 9.35 -6.48
C LYS A 149 6.07 9.03 -5.02
N ASP A 150 5.82 9.95 -4.09
CA ASP A 150 5.91 9.75 -2.63
C ASP A 150 5.42 8.37 -2.20
N GLN A 151 6.31 7.56 -1.65
CA GLN A 151 6.03 6.20 -1.22
C GLN A 151 5.95 6.05 0.30
N SER A 152 5.98 7.14 1.07
CA SER A 152 5.85 7.10 2.54
C SER A 152 4.61 6.32 3.00
N TYR A 153 3.51 6.37 2.23
CA TYR A 153 2.29 5.59 2.49
C TYR A 153 2.56 4.07 2.56
N PHE A 154 3.44 3.53 1.71
CA PHE A 154 3.74 2.10 1.73
C PHE A 154 4.70 1.69 2.85
N LEU A 155 5.31 2.67 3.51
CA LEU A 155 6.28 2.50 4.60
C LEU A 155 5.69 2.95 5.95
N CYS A 156 4.40 3.28 5.99
CA CYS A 156 3.71 3.83 7.17
C CYS A 156 3.64 2.86 8.37
N GLN A 157 4.11 1.63 8.19
CA GLN A 157 4.13 0.53 9.15
C GLN A 157 5.56 0.15 9.59
N LEU A 158 6.57 0.97 9.25
CA LEU A 158 7.93 0.78 9.75
C LEU A 158 8.07 1.29 11.19
N ASN A 159 8.84 0.58 12.02
CA ASN A 159 9.17 1.02 13.38
C ASN A 159 10.50 1.79 13.45
N GLN A 160 10.84 2.31 14.63
CA GLN A 160 12.06 3.08 14.86
C GLN A 160 13.34 2.29 14.53
N THR A 161 13.45 1.04 14.96
CA THR A 161 14.61 0.17 14.69
C THR A 161 14.80 -0.11 13.19
N GLN A 162 13.68 -0.30 12.47
CA GLN A 162 13.70 -0.47 11.02
C GLN A 162 14.14 0.81 10.30
N LEU A 163 13.64 1.97 10.74
CA LEU A 163 14.00 3.27 10.17
C LEU A 163 15.45 3.67 10.49
N GLU A 164 15.95 3.38 11.69
CA GLU A 164 17.34 3.62 12.10
C GLU A 164 18.32 3.13 11.03
N ASN A 165 18.10 1.89 10.56
CA ASN A 165 18.96 1.20 9.61
C ASN A 165 18.55 1.42 8.14
N ALA A 166 17.49 2.16 7.85
CA ALA A 166 16.98 2.38 6.50
C ALA A 166 17.58 3.62 5.81
N LEU A 167 17.88 3.52 4.52
CA LEU A 167 18.33 4.62 3.66
C LEU A 167 17.47 4.72 2.41
N PHE A 168 17.18 5.96 2.01
CA PHE A 168 16.34 6.28 0.85
C PHE A 168 17.04 7.31 -0.07
N PRO A 169 18.05 6.89 -0.84
CA PRO A 169 18.94 7.82 -1.54
C PRO A 169 18.26 8.70 -2.59
N ILE A 170 17.09 8.28 -3.10
CA ILE A 170 16.35 9.00 -4.15
C ILE A 170 15.17 9.82 -3.60
N GLY A 171 14.99 9.87 -2.28
CA GLY A 171 13.90 10.62 -1.64
C GLY A 171 13.89 12.12 -1.91
N GLU A 172 15.08 12.67 -2.20
CA GLU A 172 15.34 14.06 -2.56
C GLU A 172 15.42 14.28 -4.08
N MET A 173 14.90 13.34 -4.87
CA MET A 173 14.88 13.43 -6.32
C MET A 173 13.47 13.25 -6.87
N THR A 174 13.17 13.95 -7.96
CA THR A 174 12.01 13.68 -8.79
C THR A 174 12.24 12.50 -9.71
N LYS A 175 11.16 11.82 -10.15
CA LYS A 175 11.28 10.72 -11.11
C LYS A 175 12.01 11.11 -12.40
N PRO A 176 11.77 12.30 -12.99
CA PRO A 176 12.54 12.78 -14.13
C PRO A 176 14.05 12.88 -13.83
N GLU A 177 14.45 13.42 -12.67
CA GLU A 177 15.86 13.54 -12.30
C GLU A 177 16.53 12.17 -12.10
N VAL A 178 15.81 11.20 -11.52
CA VAL A 178 16.27 9.81 -11.42
C VAL A 178 16.51 9.21 -12.80
N ARG A 179 15.58 9.43 -13.75
CA ARG A 179 15.72 8.95 -15.13
C ARG A 179 16.88 9.63 -15.86
N GLU A 180 17.01 10.95 -15.74
CA GLU A 180 18.10 11.71 -16.35
C GLU A 180 19.46 11.25 -15.82
N LEU A 181 19.58 11.06 -14.50
CA LEU A 181 20.79 10.52 -13.90
C LEU A 181 21.07 9.12 -14.44
N ALA A 182 20.08 8.23 -14.47
CA ALA A 182 20.24 6.87 -15.00
C ALA A 182 20.74 6.86 -16.45
N SER A 183 20.20 7.73 -17.31
CA SER A 183 20.67 7.87 -18.69
C SER A 183 22.09 8.43 -18.77
N ARG A 184 22.43 9.43 -17.94
CA ARG A 184 23.77 10.06 -17.92
C ARG A 184 24.88 9.09 -17.53
N ILE A 185 24.59 8.17 -16.62
CA ILE A 185 25.54 7.13 -16.18
C ILE A 185 25.40 5.83 -16.98
N GLU A 186 24.59 5.85 -18.04
CA GLU A 186 24.38 4.74 -18.97
C GLU A 186 23.94 3.44 -18.28
N LEU A 187 23.07 3.55 -17.26
CA LEU A 187 22.55 2.36 -16.57
C LEU A 187 21.78 1.45 -17.55
N PRO A 188 21.98 0.12 -17.50
CA PRO A 188 21.21 -0.83 -18.31
C PRO A 188 19.69 -0.68 -18.16
N THR A 189 19.23 -0.26 -16.98
CA THR A 189 17.81 -0.07 -16.64
C THR A 189 17.26 1.33 -16.97
N ALA A 190 18.03 2.21 -17.61
CA ALA A 190 17.66 3.62 -17.80
C ALA A 190 16.30 3.79 -18.52
N ASP A 191 16.04 2.98 -19.54
CA ASP A 191 14.81 3.02 -20.34
C ASP A 191 13.71 2.05 -19.85
N LYS A 192 14.01 1.25 -18.82
CA LYS A 192 13.07 0.22 -18.33
C LYS A 192 11.86 0.85 -17.68
N LYS A 193 10.64 0.50 -18.12
CA LYS A 193 9.40 1.04 -17.55
C LYS A 193 9.24 0.65 -16.08
N ASP A 194 8.56 1.51 -15.31
CA ASP A 194 8.23 1.22 -13.91
C ASP A 194 7.39 -0.05 -13.83
N SER A 195 7.70 -0.92 -12.86
CA SER A 195 6.91 -2.12 -12.59
C SER A 195 5.45 -1.76 -12.32
N GLN A 196 4.54 -2.50 -12.93
CA GLN A 196 3.09 -2.39 -12.73
C GLN A 196 2.60 -3.71 -12.13
N GLY A 197 1.67 -3.64 -11.18
CA GLY A 197 1.11 -4.82 -10.52
C GLY A 197 1.44 -4.89 -9.03
N LEU A 198 1.11 -6.01 -8.41
CA LEU A 198 1.43 -6.31 -7.00
C LEU A 198 2.94 -6.52 -6.88
N CYS A 199 3.56 -6.03 -5.80
CA CYS A 199 4.99 -6.20 -5.60
C CYS A 199 5.37 -7.70 -5.62
N PHE A 200 6.33 -8.07 -6.48
CA PHE A 200 6.90 -9.42 -6.64
C PHE A 200 6.03 -10.54 -7.25
N ILE A 201 4.70 -10.41 -7.30
CA ILE A 201 3.83 -11.40 -7.98
C ILE A 201 3.89 -11.25 -9.51
N GLY A 202 4.40 -10.12 -10.01
CA GLY A 202 4.64 -9.88 -11.43
C GLY A 202 3.44 -9.24 -12.15
N LYS A 203 3.34 -9.48 -13.47
CA LYS A 203 2.34 -8.84 -14.36
C LYS A 203 0.96 -9.53 -14.33
N VAL A 204 0.67 -10.35 -13.33
CA VAL A 204 -0.62 -11.03 -13.18
C VAL A 204 -1.65 -10.05 -12.63
N ARG A 205 -2.89 -10.08 -13.16
CA ARG A 205 -3.96 -9.24 -12.61
C ARG A 205 -4.43 -9.84 -11.29
N LEU A 206 -4.65 -8.98 -10.29
CA LEU A 206 -5.08 -9.42 -8.95
C LEU A 206 -6.30 -10.36 -8.97
N PRO A 207 -7.38 -10.12 -9.75
CA PRO A 207 -8.49 -11.08 -9.83
C PRO A 207 -8.10 -12.45 -10.38
N GLU A 208 -7.12 -12.53 -11.28
CA GLU A 208 -6.63 -13.81 -11.82
C GLU A 208 -5.78 -14.55 -10.78
N PHE A 209 -4.93 -13.81 -10.06
CA PHE A 209 -4.13 -14.36 -8.97
C PHE A 209 -5.03 -14.94 -7.86
N LEU A 210 -6.06 -14.20 -7.45
CA LEU A 210 -6.97 -14.63 -6.39
C LEU A 210 -7.79 -15.88 -6.78
N GLN A 211 -8.04 -16.11 -8.08
CA GLN A 211 -8.77 -17.29 -8.56
C GLN A 211 -8.02 -18.61 -8.38
N GLN A 212 -6.72 -18.56 -8.05
CA GLN A 212 -5.94 -19.76 -7.76
C GLN A 212 -6.42 -20.48 -6.49
N GLN A 213 -6.97 -19.75 -5.52
CA GLN A 213 -7.49 -20.32 -4.26
C GLN A 213 -8.94 -19.95 -3.97
N LEU A 214 -9.41 -18.77 -4.40
CA LEU A 214 -10.78 -18.33 -4.20
C LEU A 214 -11.69 -18.80 -5.33
N LYS A 215 -12.77 -19.48 -4.97
CA LYS A 215 -13.73 -20.02 -5.94
C LYS A 215 -14.50 -18.89 -6.63
N VAL A 216 -14.48 -18.92 -7.96
CA VAL A 216 -15.35 -18.11 -8.80
C VAL A 216 -16.81 -18.54 -8.58
N LYS A 217 -17.66 -17.58 -8.19
CA LYS A 217 -19.10 -17.80 -8.00
C LYS A 217 -19.86 -16.61 -8.57
N ALA A 218 -20.76 -16.88 -9.53
CA ALA A 218 -21.62 -15.85 -10.09
C ALA A 218 -22.53 -15.24 -9.01
N GLY A 219 -22.66 -13.92 -9.02
CA GLY A 219 -23.46 -13.14 -8.08
C GLY A 219 -24.06 -11.91 -8.73
N ASP A 220 -25.08 -11.34 -8.09
CA ASP A 220 -25.84 -10.23 -8.68
C ASP A 220 -25.17 -8.88 -8.42
N ILE A 221 -25.20 -8.01 -9.44
CA ILE A 221 -24.86 -6.59 -9.30
C ILE A 221 -26.16 -5.81 -9.12
N VAL A 222 -26.32 -5.17 -7.95
CA VAL A 222 -27.49 -4.40 -7.56
C VAL A 222 -27.16 -2.91 -7.59
N GLU A 223 -27.81 -2.17 -8.47
CA GLU A 223 -27.68 -0.71 -8.54
C GLU A 223 -28.60 -0.03 -7.53
N ILE A 224 -27.99 0.80 -6.68
CA ILE A 224 -28.64 1.64 -5.68
C ILE A 224 -28.83 3.05 -6.24
N PRO A 225 -30.02 3.66 -6.13
CA PRO A 225 -30.23 5.04 -6.54
C PRO A 225 -29.65 6.04 -5.52
N ALA A 226 -29.10 7.16 -6.01
CA ALA A 226 -28.47 8.18 -5.15
C ALA A 226 -29.42 8.81 -4.13
N ASN A 227 -30.72 8.88 -4.43
CA ASN A 227 -31.77 9.41 -3.57
C ASN A 227 -32.39 8.35 -2.64
N HIS A 228 -31.79 7.15 -2.51
CA HIS A 228 -32.27 6.12 -1.61
C HIS A 228 -32.43 6.63 -0.17
N SER A 229 -33.47 6.18 0.54
CA SER A 229 -33.78 6.63 1.90
C SER A 229 -32.62 6.45 2.88
N LYS A 230 -31.87 5.34 2.77
CA LYS A 230 -30.66 5.08 3.56
C LYS A 230 -29.55 6.11 3.32
N CYS A 231 -29.37 6.57 2.08
CA CYS A 231 -28.43 7.65 1.74
C CYS A 231 -28.86 8.98 2.37
N LEU A 232 -30.15 9.32 2.24
CA LEU A 232 -30.71 10.55 2.80
C LEU A 232 -30.63 10.56 4.33
N ALA A 233 -30.92 9.42 4.97
CA ALA A 233 -30.77 9.25 6.41
C ALA A 233 -29.31 9.46 6.84
N ARG A 234 -28.34 8.87 6.12
CA ARG A 234 -26.90 9.08 6.40
C ARG A 234 -26.52 10.56 6.33
N ALA A 235 -26.98 11.28 5.31
CA ALA A 235 -26.69 12.70 5.14
C ALA A 235 -27.26 13.60 6.25
N GLN A 236 -28.31 13.14 6.96
CA GLN A 236 -28.89 13.86 8.10
C GLN A 236 -28.12 13.63 9.42
N TYR A 237 -27.24 12.62 9.49
CA TYR A 237 -26.35 12.48 10.64
C TYR A 237 -25.29 13.58 10.61
N THR A 238 -25.52 14.63 11.40
CA THR A 238 -24.56 15.71 11.67
C THR A 238 -23.46 15.28 12.65
N SER A 239 -23.60 14.12 13.29
CA SER A 239 -22.55 13.60 14.17
C SER A 239 -21.49 12.84 13.37
N ASN A 240 -20.24 13.20 13.65
CA ASN A 240 -18.99 12.57 13.23
C ASN A 240 -18.84 11.08 13.63
N GLN A 241 -19.95 10.38 13.91
CA GLN A 241 -19.97 9.08 14.56
C GLN A 241 -20.34 7.93 13.64
N SER A 242 -20.88 8.18 12.44
CA SER A 242 -21.31 7.09 11.57
C SER A 242 -20.13 6.53 10.78
N THR A 243 -19.35 5.71 11.47
CA THR A 243 -18.17 5.01 10.97
C THR A 243 -18.57 3.82 10.11
N SER A 244 -19.64 3.09 10.45
CA SER A 244 -20.03 1.89 9.70
C SER A 244 -20.52 2.17 8.26
N PRO A 245 -20.32 1.24 7.31
CA PRO A 245 -20.94 1.28 5.99
C PRO A 245 -22.47 1.30 6.08
N ILE A 246 -23.13 1.71 4.99
CA ILE A 246 -24.56 1.47 4.85
C ILE A 246 -24.75 -0.02 4.59
N ASN A 247 -25.56 -0.68 5.41
CA ASN A 247 -25.97 -2.06 5.16
C ASN A 247 -27.04 -2.07 4.06
N TRP A 248 -26.72 -2.68 2.93
CA TRP A 248 -27.60 -2.80 1.77
C TRP A 248 -28.22 -4.18 1.72
N ASN A 249 -29.47 -4.23 1.28
CA ASN A 249 -30.19 -5.45 0.97
C ASN A 249 -30.50 -5.46 -0.53
N ARG A 250 -30.76 -6.64 -1.09
CA ARG A 250 -31.06 -6.80 -2.52
C ARG A 250 -32.27 -5.96 -2.96
N GLU A 251 -33.24 -5.78 -2.09
CA GLU A 251 -34.47 -5.03 -2.34
C GLU A 251 -34.28 -3.51 -2.36
N ASP A 252 -33.13 -2.98 -1.91
CA ASP A 252 -32.84 -1.54 -1.92
C ASP A 252 -32.51 -1.01 -3.34
N GLY A 253 -32.33 -1.90 -4.31
CA GLY A 253 -31.89 -1.54 -5.65
C GLY A 253 -32.47 -2.41 -6.75
N THR A 254 -31.91 -2.24 -7.96
CA THR A 254 -32.30 -3.00 -9.15
C THR A 254 -31.13 -3.86 -9.62
N VAL A 255 -31.39 -5.13 -9.96
CA VAL A 255 -30.35 -5.99 -10.55
C VAL A 255 -30.02 -5.48 -11.96
N VAL A 256 -28.74 -5.22 -12.22
CA VAL A 256 -28.26 -4.62 -13.48
C VAL A 256 -27.21 -5.47 -14.21
N GLY A 257 -26.79 -6.58 -13.62
CA GLY A 257 -25.82 -7.50 -14.20
C GLY A 257 -25.36 -8.55 -13.20
N GLU A 258 -24.31 -9.27 -13.57
CA GLU A 258 -23.69 -10.30 -12.76
C GLU A 258 -22.17 -10.07 -12.65
N HIS A 259 -21.58 -10.56 -11.56
CA HIS A 259 -20.13 -10.57 -11.33
C HIS A 259 -19.65 -12.00 -11.03
N GLN A 260 -18.33 -12.20 -11.05
CA GLN A 260 -17.70 -13.53 -10.91
C GLN A 260 -17.27 -13.87 -9.46
N GLY A 261 -17.80 -13.15 -8.47
CA GLY A 261 -17.45 -13.29 -7.05
C GLY A 261 -17.26 -11.93 -6.38
N ALA A 262 -17.92 -11.70 -5.25
CA ALA A 262 -17.96 -10.38 -4.61
C ALA A 262 -16.59 -10.01 -3.99
N HIS A 263 -15.83 -11.01 -3.55
CA HIS A 263 -14.50 -10.83 -2.97
C HIS A 263 -13.49 -10.20 -3.95
N PHE A 264 -13.66 -10.35 -5.26
CA PHE A 264 -12.74 -9.77 -6.27
C PHE A 264 -12.90 -8.25 -6.48
N PHE A 265 -13.81 -7.60 -5.75
CA PHE A 265 -14.09 -6.18 -5.88
C PHE A 265 -13.69 -5.41 -4.62
N THR A 266 -13.29 -4.16 -4.80
CA THR A 266 -12.99 -3.21 -3.73
C THR A 266 -14.03 -2.09 -3.71
N VAL A 267 -14.40 -1.61 -2.52
CA VAL A 267 -15.28 -0.45 -2.38
C VAL A 267 -14.64 0.78 -3.06
N GLY A 268 -15.43 1.51 -3.84
CA GLY A 268 -14.96 2.61 -4.71
C GLY A 268 -14.39 2.17 -6.06
N GLN A 269 -14.34 0.87 -6.38
CA GLN A 269 -13.88 0.39 -7.68
C GLN A 269 -14.86 0.75 -8.79
N ARG A 270 -14.34 1.28 -9.91
CA ARG A 270 -15.11 1.60 -11.13
C ARG A 270 -14.98 0.54 -12.23
N ARG A 271 -13.78 0.01 -12.43
CA ARG A 271 -13.45 -0.87 -13.56
C ARG A 271 -13.80 -2.32 -13.25
N GLY A 272 -14.04 -3.12 -14.29
CA GLY A 272 -14.29 -4.57 -14.16
C GLY A 272 -15.72 -4.97 -13.80
N LEU A 273 -16.65 -4.00 -13.69
CA LEU A 273 -18.07 -4.28 -13.45
C LEU A 273 -18.80 -4.83 -14.68
N ASN A 274 -18.31 -4.54 -15.89
CA ASN A 274 -18.90 -4.99 -17.16
C ASN A 274 -20.40 -4.67 -17.36
N VAL A 275 -20.91 -3.65 -16.65
CA VAL A 275 -22.28 -3.13 -16.80
C VAL A 275 -22.25 -1.85 -17.65
N GLY A 276 -22.97 -1.86 -18.77
CA GLY A 276 -23.06 -0.73 -19.71
C GLY A 276 -24.42 -0.02 -19.67
N GLY A 277 -24.57 1.02 -20.51
CA GLY A 277 -25.86 1.71 -20.72
C GLY A 277 -26.30 2.64 -19.58
N LYS A 278 -25.37 3.08 -18.73
CA LYS A 278 -25.65 4.02 -17.62
C LYS A 278 -25.23 5.46 -17.99
N PRO A 279 -26.00 6.48 -17.57
CA PRO A 279 -25.64 7.88 -17.73
C PRO A 279 -24.25 8.24 -17.16
N GLU A 280 -23.95 7.74 -15.96
CA GLU A 280 -22.67 7.93 -15.29
C GLU A 280 -21.98 6.58 -15.01
N PRO A 281 -20.64 6.56 -14.82
CA PRO A 281 -19.94 5.35 -14.46
C PRO A 281 -20.44 4.77 -13.12
N LEU A 282 -20.49 3.44 -13.03
CA LEU A 282 -20.80 2.74 -11.79
C LEU A 282 -19.56 2.58 -10.91
N PHE A 283 -19.78 2.68 -9.61
CA PHE A 283 -18.80 2.46 -8.55
C PHE A 283 -19.34 1.48 -7.52
N VAL A 284 -18.49 0.60 -6.99
CA VAL A 284 -18.84 -0.33 -5.91
C VAL A 284 -19.09 0.43 -4.62
N LEU A 285 -20.32 0.43 -4.12
CA LEU A 285 -20.72 1.03 -2.85
C LEU A 285 -20.40 0.12 -1.66
N ALA A 286 -20.68 -1.17 -1.84
CA ALA A 286 -20.49 -2.21 -0.84
C ALA A 286 -20.45 -3.58 -1.52
N LYS A 287 -20.01 -4.58 -0.78
CA LYS A 287 -20.07 -5.98 -1.19
C LYS A 287 -20.54 -6.83 -0.02
N ASP A 288 -21.32 -7.84 -0.34
CA ASP A 288 -21.72 -8.91 0.58
C ASP A 288 -21.12 -10.21 0.04
N VAL A 289 -20.12 -10.74 0.74
CA VAL A 289 -19.45 -12.00 0.34
C VAL A 289 -20.23 -13.25 0.75
N VAL A 290 -21.15 -13.13 1.71
CA VAL A 290 -21.99 -14.23 2.19
C VAL A 290 -23.12 -14.50 1.19
N GLU A 291 -23.88 -13.46 0.85
CA GLU A 291 -24.94 -13.51 -0.15
C GLU A 291 -24.39 -13.42 -1.59
N ASN A 292 -23.09 -13.12 -1.74
CA ASN A 292 -22.40 -12.92 -3.01
C ASN A 292 -23.11 -11.88 -3.89
N VAL A 293 -23.29 -10.67 -3.34
CA VAL A 293 -23.95 -9.53 -3.99
C VAL A 293 -23.02 -8.33 -4.01
N LEU A 294 -22.98 -7.63 -5.14
CA LEU A 294 -22.24 -6.40 -5.32
C LEU A 294 -23.19 -5.21 -5.43
N TYR A 295 -23.10 -4.25 -4.52
CA TYR A 295 -23.90 -3.04 -4.55
C TYR A 295 -23.14 -1.93 -5.28
N VAL A 296 -23.75 -1.33 -6.29
CA VAL A 296 -23.14 -0.29 -7.12
C VAL A 296 -24.00 0.96 -7.19
N GLY A 297 -23.38 2.10 -7.46
CA GLY A 297 -24.08 3.37 -7.64
C GLY A 297 -23.43 4.21 -8.73
N GLN A 298 -24.20 5.08 -9.37
CA GLN A 298 -23.73 5.97 -10.42
C GLN A 298 -23.01 7.20 -9.84
N GLY A 299 -21.85 7.52 -10.40
CA GLY A 299 -21.06 8.70 -10.06
C GLY A 299 -20.10 8.50 -8.87
N GLU A 300 -18.96 9.19 -8.91
CA GLU A 300 -17.92 9.10 -7.86
C GLU A 300 -18.34 9.76 -6.53
N SER A 301 -19.33 10.66 -6.62
CA SER A 301 -19.94 11.38 -5.51
C SER A 301 -21.25 10.74 -5.03
N HIS A 302 -21.51 9.48 -5.39
CA HIS A 302 -22.71 8.78 -4.95
C HIS A 302 -22.77 8.79 -3.41
N PRO A 303 -23.87 9.23 -2.77
CA PRO A 303 -23.93 9.37 -1.31
C PRO A 303 -23.66 8.06 -0.54
N GLY A 304 -23.94 6.91 -1.16
CA GLY A 304 -23.61 5.60 -0.61
C GLY A 304 -22.11 5.27 -0.54
N LEU A 305 -21.24 6.03 -1.21
CA LEU A 305 -19.77 5.92 -1.10
C LEU A 305 -19.17 6.79 0.01
N LEU A 306 -19.91 7.80 0.45
CA LEU A 306 -19.38 8.90 1.26
C LEU A 306 -19.50 8.59 2.75
N ARG A 307 -18.37 8.69 3.46
CA ARG A 307 -18.28 8.53 4.91
C ARG A 307 -17.44 9.66 5.51
N ASN A 308 -17.87 10.21 6.64
CA ASN A 308 -17.12 11.22 7.39
C ASN A 308 -16.18 10.62 8.43
N ALA A 309 -16.29 9.32 8.69
CA ALA A 309 -15.47 8.67 9.70
C ALA A 309 -15.18 7.20 9.36
N LEU A 310 -14.10 6.69 9.95
CA LEU A 310 -13.69 5.29 9.93
C LEU A 310 -13.16 4.87 11.32
N ARG A 311 -12.94 3.57 11.51
CA ARG A 311 -12.36 2.98 12.70
C ARG A 311 -11.24 2.00 12.36
N MET A 312 -10.35 1.87 13.32
CA MET A 312 -9.27 0.90 13.32
C MET A 312 -9.25 0.28 14.71
N HIS A 313 -8.96 -1.01 14.80
CA HIS A 313 -8.73 -1.63 16.10
C HIS A 313 -7.44 -1.09 16.71
N ARG A 314 -7.43 -0.84 18.03
CA ARG A 314 -6.29 -0.20 18.71
C ARG A 314 -4.99 -1.02 18.63
N ASP A 315 -5.09 -2.34 18.54
CA ASP A 315 -3.98 -3.28 18.34
C ASP A 315 -3.51 -3.38 16.88
N GLU A 316 -4.29 -2.89 15.91
CA GLU A 316 -3.89 -2.75 14.50
C GLU A 316 -3.38 -1.34 14.15
N VAL A 317 -3.25 -0.47 15.15
CA VAL A 317 -2.70 0.89 15.03
C VAL A 317 -1.19 0.85 15.30
N HIS A 318 -0.42 1.42 14.39
CA HIS A 318 1.02 1.51 14.43
C HIS A 318 1.46 2.98 14.45
N TRP A 319 2.29 3.33 15.43
CA TRP A 319 2.93 4.64 15.51
C TRP A 319 4.38 4.53 15.09
N ILE A 320 4.78 5.32 14.10
CA ILE A 320 6.20 5.53 13.83
C ILE A 320 6.76 6.43 14.93
N ARG A 321 6.02 7.50 15.24
CA ARG A 321 6.31 8.43 16.33
C ARG A 321 5.55 8.03 17.58
N GLU A 322 6.11 7.07 18.31
CA GLU A 322 5.54 6.57 19.58
C GLU A 322 5.38 7.68 20.62
N ASP A 323 6.24 8.70 20.58
CA ASP A 323 6.17 9.90 21.42
C ASP A 323 4.97 10.80 21.12
N LEU A 324 4.35 10.65 19.95
CA LEU A 324 3.14 11.36 19.52
C LEU A 324 1.89 10.49 19.60
N ALA A 325 2.01 9.26 20.11
CA ALA A 325 0.89 8.34 20.21
C ALA A 325 -0.21 8.88 21.13
N LEU A 326 -1.46 8.65 20.76
CA LEU A 326 -2.59 9.02 21.60
C LEU A 326 -2.61 8.16 22.87
N ASP A 327 -2.88 8.81 24.00
CA ASP A 327 -3.07 8.19 25.30
C ASP A 327 -4.29 8.79 26.03
N GLU A 328 -4.52 8.41 27.28
CA GLU A 328 -5.66 8.91 28.06
C GLU A 328 -5.57 10.42 28.38
N THR A 329 -4.38 11.02 28.26
CA THR A 329 -4.14 12.45 28.50
C THR A 329 -4.25 13.30 27.23
N ASN A 330 -3.95 12.71 26.07
CA ASN A 330 -4.14 13.28 24.74
C ASN A 330 -5.00 12.33 23.89
N ALA A 331 -6.27 12.16 24.29
CA ALA A 331 -7.16 11.17 23.68
C ALA A 331 -7.64 11.54 22.26
N ALA A 332 -7.36 12.76 21.78
CA ALA A 332 -7.73 13.19 20.44
C ALA A 332 -6.80 14.27 19.87
N GLN A 333 -6.41 14.12 18.61
CA GLN A 333 -5.51 15.06 17.92
C GLN A 333 -5.84 15.18 16.43
N LYS A 334 -5.55 16.36 15.86
CA LYS A 334 -5.73 16.62 14.43
C LYS A 334 -4.49 16.22 13.64
N PHE A 335 -4.72 15.59 12.49
CA PHE A 335 -3.70 15.20 11.54
C PHE A 335 -4.18 15.38 10.10
N GLU A 336 -3.26 15.24 9.17
CA GLU A 336 -3.52 15.07 7.75
C GLU A 336 -3.53 13.58 7.40
N VAL A 337 -4.62 13.07 6.82
CA VAL A 337 -4.85 11.62 6.64
C VAL A 337 -5.07 11.29 5.16
N ARG A 338 -4.55 10.15 4.73
CA ARG A 338 -4.95 9.48 3.48
C ARG A 338 -5.30 8.02 3.76
N ILE A 339 -6.28 7.50 3.02
CA ILE A 339 -6.80 6.13 3.16
C ILE A 339 -6.47 5.24 1.96
N ARG A 340 -5.74 5.79 0.98
CA ARG A 340 -5.20 5.06 -0.17
C ARG A 340 -4.03 5.82 -0.79
N TYR A 341 -3.18 5.08 -1.49
CA TYR A 341 -2.05 5.64 -2.23
C TYR A 341 -2.50 6.71 -3.24
N ARG A 342 -1.75 7.83 -3.32
CA ARG A 342 -2.01 9.01 -4.16
C ARG A 342 -3.28 9.80 -3.88
N GLN A 343 -4.03 9.47 -2.82
CA GLN A 343 -5.06 10.39 -2.34
C GLN A 343 -4.39 11.63 -1.74
N PRO A 344 -4.83 12.85 -2.08
CA PRO A 344 -4.42 14.06 -1.38
C PRO A 344 -4.72 13.95 0.11
N LEU A 345 -3.84 14.50 0.94
CA LEU A 345 -4.06 14.55 2.38
C LEU A 345 -5.36 15.29 2.74
N GLN A 346 -6.07 14.78 3.73
CA GLN A 346 -7.34 15.29 4.21
C GLN A 346 -7.25 15.59 5.69
N HIS A 347 -7.71 16.76 6.14
CA HIS A 347 -7.75 17.06 7.56
C HIS A 347 -8.75 16.15 8.27
N ALA A 348 -8.29 15.56 9.37
CA ALA A 348 -9.09 14.68 10.20
C ALA A 348 -8.67 14.77 11.67
N THR A 349 -9.59 14.40 12.56
CA THR A 349 -9.32 14.20 13.99
C THR A 349 -9.26 12.72 14.28
N LEU A 350 -8.13 12.26 14.82
CA LEU A 350 -7.95 10.93 15.40
C LEU A 350 -8.38 10.99 16.87
N ALA A 351 -9.12 10.00 17.35
CA ALA A 351 -9.53 9.91 18.75
C ALA A 351 -9.64 8.47 19.26
N LEU A 352 -9.18 8.23 20.49
CA LEU A 352 -9.38 6.97 21.21
C LEU A 352 -10.86 6.77 21.55
N SER A 353 -11.37 5.56 21.30
CA SER A 353 -12.76 5.18 21.57
C SER A 353 -12.83 3.71 21.98
N GLY A 354 -12.55 3.44 23.27
CA GLY A 354 -12.47 2.08 23.79
C GLY A 354 -11.36 1.28 23.10
N ASP A 355 -11.72 0.13 22.52
CA ASP A 355 -10.79 -0.75 21.79
C ASP A 355 -10.49 -0.27 20.36
N TYR A 356 -10.98 0.91 19.98
CA TYR A 356 -10.82 1.48 18.65
C TYR A 356 -10.13 2.83 18.66
N VAL A 357 -9.49 3.14 17.54
CA VAL A 357 -9.15 4.51 17.15
C VAL A 357 -10.10 4.92 16.03
N SER A 358 -10.80 6.03 16.24
CA SER A 358 -11.68 6.63 15.23
C SER A 358 -10.97 7.75 14.50
N ILE A 359 -11.17 7.85 13.19
CA ILE A 359 -10.76 8.99 12.38
C ILE A 359 -12.03 9.68 11.90
N THR A 360 -12.14 10.97 12.16
CA THR A 360 -13.22 11.84 11.68
C THR A 360 -12.65 12.87 10.71
N PHE A 361 -13.07 12.84 9.46
CA PHE A 361 -12.64 13.78 8.43
C PHE A 361 -13.47 15.07 8.46
N ASP A 362 -12.83 16.20 8.17
CA ASP A 362 -13.51 17.50 8.01
C ASP A 362 -14.44 17.50 6.78
N ASN A 363 -14.10 16.69 5.76
CA ASN A 363 -14.90 16.49 4.56
C ASN A 363 -15.14 14.99 4.31
N ALA A 364 -16.30 14.65 3.76
CA ALA A 364 -16.64 13.27 3.45
C ALA A 364 -15.64 12.62 2.49
N GLN A 365 -15.23 11.40 2.80
CA GLN A 365 -14.32 10.60 2.00
C GLN A 365 -15.08 9.54 1.23
N SER A 366 -14.75 9.39 -0.05
CA SER A 366 -15.33 8.40 -0.95
C SER A 366 -14.51 7.11 -0.94
N GLY A 367 -15.18 5.97 -0.82
CA GLY A 367 -14.55 4.66 -1.02
C GLY A 367 -13.63 4.22 0.11
N ILE A 368 -14.06 4.40 1.36
CA ILE A 368 -13.38 3.81 2.53
C ILE A 368 -13.56 2.28 2.47
N ALA A 369 -12.46 1.55 2.44
CA ALA A 369 -12.44 0.10 2.27
C ALA A 369 -11.73 -0.59 3.45
N ALA A 370 -12.43 -1.49 4.14
CA ALA A 370 -11.84 -2.32 5.18
C ALA A 370 -10.66 -3.17 4.64
N GLY A 371 -9.61 -3.32 5.44
CA GLY A 371 -8.35 -3.98 5.09
C GLY A 371 -7.30 -3.04 4.46
N GLN A 372 -7.69 -1.86 3.97
CA GLN A 372 -6.74 -0.82 3.57
C GLN A 372 -6.16 -0.10 4.80
N PHE A 373 -5.07 0.63 4.60
CA PHE A 373 -4.45 1.42 5.66
C PHE A 373 -4.90 2.88 5.59
N ALA A 374 -5.28 3.44 6.74
CA ALA A 374 -5.29 4.88 6.95
C ALA A 374 -3.93 5.30 7.50
N ALA A 375 -3.23 6.23 6.84
CA ALA A 375 -1.96 6.78 7.28
C ALA A 375 -2.12 8.27 7.58
N TRP A 376 -1.58 8.72 8.71
CA TRP A 376 -1.66 10.11 9.15
C TRP A 376 -0.29 10.78 9.23
N TYR A 377 -0.31 12.08 8.99
CA TYR A 377 0.83 12.92 8.71
C TYR A 377 0.74 14.22 9.50
N ASP A 378 1.90 14.79 9.79
CA ASP A 378 2.08 16.18 10.24
C ASP A 378 3.01 16.87 9.24
N GLY A 379 2.43 17.66 8.34
CA GLY A 379 3.14 18.21 7.19
C GLY A 379 3.67 17.12 6.27
N ASP A 380 4.99 17.04 6.14
CA ASP A 380 5.66 16.03 5.30
C ASP A 380 6.14 14.80 6.09
N GLU A 381 5.87 14.69 7.39
CA GLU A 381 6.22 13.51 8.20
C GLU A 381 5.04 12.54 8.32
N CYS A 382 5.29 11.25 8.08
CA CYS A 382 4.35 10.17 8.36
C CYS A 382 4.49 9.76 9.83
N ILE A 383 3.41 9.95 10.59
CA ILE A 383 3.41 9.80 12.05
C ILE A 383 2.99 8.39 12.46
N GLY A 384 2.05 7.80 11.73
CA GLY A 384 1.57 6.45 11.96
C GLY A 384 0.51 6.01 10.96
N SER A 385 0.00 4.80 11.17
CA SER A 385 -1.07 4.22 10.36
C SER A 385 -1.84 3.14 11.09
N GLY A 386 -2.97 2.71 10.54
CA GLY A 386 -3.68 1.53 11.03
C GLY A 386 -4.57 0.90 9.97
N VAL A 387 -4.96 -0.34 10.21
CA VAL A 387 -5.82 -1.09 9.30
C VAL A 387 -7.27 -0.68 9.51
N ILE A 388 -7.95 -0.28 8.45
CA ILE A 388 -9.36 0.09 8.47
C ILE A 388 -10.18 -1.19 8.72
N CYS A 389 -11.05 -1.18 9.74
CA CYS A 389 -11.85 -2.34 10.10
C CYS A 389 -13.30 -2.27 9.59
N ASP A 390 -13.75 -1.11 9.12
CA ASP A 390 -15.15 -0.81 8.82
C ASP A 390 -15.45 -0.39 7.38
#